data_AF-A0A8T0S147-F1
#
_entry.id   AF-A0A8T0S147-F1
#
_cell.length_a   1.000
_cell.length_b   1.000
_cell.length_c   1.000
_cell.angle_alpha   90.00
_cell.angle_beta   90.00
_cell.angle_gamma   90.00
#
_symmetry.space_group_name_H-M   'P 1'
#
loop_
_entity.id
_entity.type
_entity.pdbx_description
1 polymer ?
#
loop_
_entity_poly.entity_id
_entity_poly.type
_entity_poly.pdbx_seq_one_letter_code
_entity_poly.pdbx_strand_id
1 'polypeptide(L)'
;MPSFQPQKSAAPAAKLCAAGCGYFGSPATHDLCSLCYKKRHSVVATASGPVARSACEPPPPAAPAASVFLALAEGVVAEAAASSSSSSAAAPEAARKAQPSRCAACCKKVGLTGFVCRCGKTFCGRHRYAEEHGCAFDFKGAGRVTIARANPLIKGDKLPNKI
;
A
#
# COMPACT_ATOMS: atom_id res chain seq x y z
N MET A 1 19.21 -3.40 46.64
CA MET A 1 18.91 -3.62 45.21
C MET A 1 20.19 -3.40 44.41
N PRO A 2 20.49 -4.19 43.36
CA PRO A 2 21.69 -4.01 42.56
C PRO A 2 21.58 -2.78 41.66
N SER A 3 22.58 -1.90 41.69
CA SER A 3 22.60 -0.65 40.93
C SER A 3 22.84 -0.91 39.43
N PHE A 4 21.89 -0.53 38.58
CA PHE A 4 21.99 -0.72 37.14
C PHE A 4 22.90 0.36 36.51
N GLN A 5 24.17 0.01 36.25
CA GLN A 5 25.09 0.91 35.56
C GLN A 5 24.87 0.84 34.03
N PRO A 6 24.58 1.97 33.34
CA PRO A 6 24.43 1.96 31.90
C PRO A 6 25.81 1.79 31.22
N GLN A 7 26.00 0.67 30.51
CA GLN A 7 27.22 0.45 29.74
C GLN A 7 27.29 1.45 28.58
N LYS A 8 28.20 2.43 28.70
CA LYS A 8 28.41 3.48 27.69
C LYS A 8 29.19 2.92 26.49
N SER A 9 28.51 2.16 25.65
CA SER A 9 29.07 1.66 24.38
C SER A 9 29.47 2.83 23.49
N ALA A 10 30.78 3.11 23.42
CA ALA A 10 31.31 4.13 22.53
C ALA A 10 31.03 3.73 21.08
N ALA A 11 30.21 4.51 20.38
CA ALA A 11 29.90 4.25 18.98
C ALA A 11 31.19 4.40 18.14
N PRO A 12 31.63 3.37 17.40
CA PRO A 12 32.79 3.48 16.53
C PRO A 12 32.50 4.51 15.44
N ALA A 13 33.44 5.42 15.20
CA ALA A 13 33.29 6.49 14.21
C ALA A 13 32.93 5.91 12.83
N ALA A 14 31.88 6.47 12.20
CA ALA A 14 31.31 5.93 10.97
C ALA A 14 32.28 6.09 9.79
N LYS A 15 32.99 5.01 9.44
CA LYS A 15 33.90 4.97 8.30
C LYS A 15 33.13 4.86 6.98
N LEU A 16 33.75 5.30 5.89
CA LEU A 16 33.27 5.01 4.54
C LEU A 16 33.53 3.54 4.18
N CYS A 17 32.71 3.01 3.27
CA CYS A 17 32.75 1.62 2.83
C CYS A 17 34.13 1.25 2.27
N ALA A 18 34.72 0.16 2.78
CA ALA A 18 36.02 -0.37 2.36
C ALA A 18 36.10 -0.75 0.86
N ALA A 19 34.96 -0.83 0.16
CA ALA A 19 34.88 -1.00 -1.28
C ALA A 19 34.85 0.33 -2.08
N GLY A 20 35.07 1.48 -1.44
CA GLY A 20 35.18 2.80 -2.08
C GLY A 20 33.87 3.42 -2.58
N CYS A 21 32.71 2.82 -2.29
CA CYS A 21 31.43 3.18 -2.92
C CYS A 21 30.70 4.41 -2.32
N GLY A 22 31.40 5.30 -1.60
CA GLY A 22 30.86 6.54 -1.02
C GLY A 22 29.83 6.41 0.12
N TYR A 23 29.29 5.23 0.39
CA TYR A 23 28.34 4.98 1.49
C TYR A 23 29.07 4.53 2.77
N PHE A 24 28.46 4.68 3.94
CA PHE A 24 29.05 4.29 5.23
C PHE A 24 29.14 2.76 5.42
N GLY A 25 30.26 2.30 5.97
CA GLY A 25 30.45 0.92 6.43
C GLY A 25 30.18 0.78 7.93
N SER A 26 29.84 -0.43 8.38
CA SER A 26 29.82 -0.77 9.81
C SER A 26 30.92 -1.79 10.14
N PRO A 27 31.56 -1.72 11.32
CA PRO A 27 32.59 -2.70 11.68
C PRO A 27 32.03 -4.12 11.81
N ALA A 28 30.74 -4.27 12.16
CA ALA A 28 30.03 -5.54 12.15
C ALA A 28 29.83 -6.15 10.74
N THR A 29 29.98 -5.34 9.68
CA THR A 29 29.93 -5.76 8.28
C THR A 29 31.29 -5.61 7.58
N HIS A 30 32.40 -5.76 8.32
CA HIS A 30 33.78 -5.58 7.83
C HIS A 30 34.01 -4.22 7.13
N ASP A 31 33.46 -3.15 7.70
CA ASP A 31 33.46 -1.80 7.13
C ASP A 31 32.87 -1.73 5.70
N LEU A 32 32.00 -2.66 5.31
CA LEU A 32 31.26 -2.64 4.03
C LEU A 32 29.83 -2.12 4.23
N CYS A 33 29.31 -1.38 3.24
CA CYS A 33 27.88 -1.03 3.17
C CYS A 33 27.00 -2.25 2.88
N SER A 34 25.69 -2.16 3.13
CA SER A 34 24.73 -3.27 2.93
C SER A 34 24.78 -3.90 1.53
N LEU A 35 24.94 -3.10 0.48
CA LEU A 35 25.06 -3.56 -0.91
C LEU A 35 26.39 -4.27 -1.17
N CYS A 36 27.52 -3.68 -0.79
CA CYS A 36 28.85 -4.27 -0.99
C CYS A 36 29.07 -5.50 -0.09
N TYR A 37 28.55 -5.50 1.13
CA TYR A 37 28.55 -6.65 2.03
C TYR A 37 27.76 -7.81 1.41
N LYS A 38 26.53 -7.56 0.95
CA LYS A 38 25.72 -8.60 0.28
C LYS A 38 26.39 -9.10 -1.00
N LYS A 39 26.99 -8.22 -1.81
CA LYS A 39 27.72 -8.59 -3.04
C LYS A 39 29.04 -9.33 -2.78
N ARG A 40 29.71 -9.13 -1.64
CA ARG A 40 30.90 -9.89 -1.22
C ARG A 40 30.49 -11.26 -0.65
N HIS A 41 29.55 -11.28 0.29
CA HIS A 41 29.16 -12.49 1.02
C HIS A 41 28.24 -13.43 0.23
N SER A 42 27.62 -12.99 -0.87
CA SER A 42 26.90 -13.88 -1.79
C SER A 42 27.80 -14.74 -2.69
N VAL A 43 29.13 -14.55 -2.65
CA VAL A 43 30.11 -15.26 -3.51
C VAL A 43 31.25 -15.90 -2.71
N VAL A 44 31.07 -16.16 -1.41
CA VAL A 44 32.05 -16.91 -0.59
C VAL A 44 31.89 -18.43 -0.82
N ALA A 45 31.95 -18.79 -2.09
CA ALA A 45 32.37 -20.09 -2.61
C ALA A 45 33.21 -19.76 -3.85
N THR A 46 34.48 -20.19 -3.87
CA THR A 46 35.58 -19.67 -4.71
C THR A 46 36.13 -18.29 -4.26
N ALA A 47 37.34 -17.95 -4.71
CA ALA A 47 38.14 -16.84 -4.20
C ALA A 47 38.96 -16.16 -5.32
N SER A 48 39.57 -15.02 -4.97
CA SER A 48 40.67 -14.32 -5.70
C SER A 48 40.31 -13.53 -6.98
N GLY A 49 41.01 -12.40 -7.17
CA GLY A 49 41.25 -11.78 -8.49
C GLY A 49 40.37 -10.55 -8.86
N PRO A 50 40.96 -9.36 -9.11
CA PRO A 50 40.27 -8.21 -9.71
C PRO A 50 40.78 -7.87 -11.12
N VAL A 51 39.88 -7.61 -12.09
CA VAL A 51 40.25 -7.06 -13.41
C VAL A 51 39.21 -6.05 -13.94
N ALA A 52 39.73 -4.97 -14.54
CA ALA A 52 39.15 -3.99 -15.47
C ALA A 52 37.64 -3.62 -15.47
N ARG A 53 37.41 -2.32 -15.21
CA ARG A 53 36.68 -1.34 -16.07
C ARG A 53 36.05 -1.86 -17.38
N SER A 54 34.79 -1.50 -17.63
CA SER A 54 34.39 -0.55 -18.71
C SER A 54 32.95 -0.06 -18.52
N ALA A 55 32.51 0.94 -19.30
CA ALA A 55 31.16 1.52 -19.27
C ALA A 55 30.66 1.87 -20.68
N CYS A 56 29.34 1.85 -20.92
CA CYS A 56 28.63 2.75 -21.85
C CYS A 56 27.09 2.65 -21.76
N GLU A 57 26.44 3.79 -21.99
CA GLU A 57 25.00 4.14 -21.91
C GLU A 57 24.89 5.61 -22.44
N PRO A 58 23.80 6.15 -23.03
CA PRO A 58 22.41 5.69 -23.29
C PRO A 58 22.20 5.49 -24.83
N PRO A 59 21.13 5.92 -25.56
CA PRO A 59 19.71 6.22 -25.26
C PRO A 59 18.64 5.61 -26.23
N PRO A 60 17.32 5.72 -25.90
CA PRO A 60 16.19 5.61 -26.86
C PRO A 60 15.88 6.98 -27.54
N PRO A 61 15.15 7.03 -28.67
CA PRO A 61 13.66 7.07 -28.70
C PRO A 61 13.08 6.24 -29.91
N ALA A 62 11.84 6.30 -30.41
CA ALA A 62 10.72 7.24 -30.26
C ALA A 62 9.33 6.61 -30.60
N ALA A 63 8.25 7.37 -30.37
CA ALA A 63 6.93 7.24 -31.03
C ALA A 63 6.77 8.43 -32.04
N PRO A 64 5.67 8.65 -32.84
CA PRO A 64 4.28 8.79 -32.34
C PRO A 64 3.09 8.54 -33.33
N ALA A 65 1.87 8.79 -32.81
CA ALA A 65 0.69 9.44 -33.46
C ALA A 65 -0.10 8.86 -34.66
N ALA A 66 -1.41 8.60 -34.42
CA ALA A 66 -2.63 8.93 -35.22
C ALA A 66 -3.83 8.12 -34.62
N SER A 67 -5.00 8.66 -34.25
CA SER A 67 -6.06 9.32 -35.05
C SER A 67 -6.69 8.38 -36.09
N VAL A 68 -8.01 8.19 -36.23
CA VAL A 68 -9.21 8.88 -35.67
C VAL A 68 -10.17 7.84 -35.00
N PHE A 69 -11.50 7.92 -34.81
CA PHE A 69 -12.65 8.76 -35.24
C PHE A 69 -13.75 8.78 -34.14
N LEU A 70 -14.90 9.46 -34.38
CA LEU A 70 -16.13 9.42 -33.56
C LEU A 70 -17.16 8.41 -34.12
N ALA A 71 -17.99 7.83 -33.24
CA ALA A 71 -19.30 7.27 -33.59
C ALA A 71 -20.28 7.40 -32.40
N LEU A 72 -21.54 7.70 -32.68
CA LEU A 72 -22.62 7.94 -31.70
C LEU A 72 -23.78 6.99 -31.97
N ALA A 73 -24.27 6.29 -30.94
CA ALA A 73 -25.59 5.66 -30.94
C ALA A 73 -26.08 5.41 -29.50
N GLU A 74 -27.33 5.77 -29.21
CA GLU A 74 -28.06 5.40 -28.00
C GLU A 74 -29.07 4.28 -28.34
N GLY A 75 -29.56 3.51 -27.36
CA GLY A 75 -30.64 2.56 -27.62
C GLY A 75 -30.84 1.44 -26.59
N VAL A 76 -31.52 1.77 -25.49
CA VAL A 76 -32.37 0.90 -24.64
C VAL A 76 -32.17 -0.62 -24.69
N VAL A 77 -31.82 -1.22 -23.53
CA VAL A 77 -32.23 -2.58 -23.16
C VAL A 77 -33.29 -2.51 -22.06
N ALA A 78 -34.35 -3.32 -22.18
CA ALA A 78 -35.44 -3.37 -21.20
C ALA A 78 -35.20 -4.43 -20.11
N GLU A 79 -35.76 -4.22 -18.92
CA GLU A 79 -35.59 -5.06 -17.73
C GLU A 79 -36.86 -5.86 -17.43
N ALA A 80 -36.74 -7.18 -17.28
CA ALA A 80 -37.52 -8.06 -16.39
C ALA A 80 -37.10 -9.54 -16.57
N ALA A 81 -37.31 -10.48 -15.65
CA ALA A 81 -37.28 -10.51 -14.18
C ALA A 81 -37.58 -11.97 -13.74
N ALA A 82 -36.92 -12.47 -12.69
CA ALA A 82 -37.10 -13.83 -12.12
C ALA A 82 -36.76 -14.99 -13.10
N SER A 83 -36.54 -16.26 -12.72
CA SER A 83 -36.67 -17.04 -11.47
C SER A 83 -35.67 -18.22 -11.52
N SER A 84 -35.41 -19.09 -10.53
CA SER A 84 -35.48 -19.07 -9.05
C SER A 84 -35.01 -20.45 -8.53
N SER A 85 -33.94 -20.53 -7.72
CA SER A 85 -33.67 -21.65 -6.78
C SER A 85 -32.45 -21.29 -5.89
N SER A 86 -32.53 -21.10 -4.56
CA SER A 86 -33.00 -21.99 -3.47
C SER A 86 -32.12 -23.26 -3.33
N SER A 87 -31.47 -23.58 -2.21
CA SER A 87 -31.67 -23.11 -0.83
C SER A 87 -30.41 -23.15 0.07
N SER A 88 -30.49 -22.38 1.16
CA SER A 88 -29.95 -22.53 2.52
C SER A 88 -28.86 -23.57 2.89
N ALA A 89 -27.98 -23.06 3.78
CA ALA A 89 -27.42 -23.70 4.99
C ALA A 89 -26.16 -24.59 4.92
N ALA A 90 -25.51 -24.64 6.10
CA ALA A 90 -24.33 -25.42 6.50
C ALA A 90 -22.99 -25.17 5.78
N ALA A 91 -21.92 -25.13 6.57
CA ALA A 91 -20.54 -25.25 6.09
C ALA A 91 -20.20 -26.73 5.82
N PRO A 92 -19.14 -27.01 5.04
CA PRO A 92 -17.87 -27.29 5.71
C PRO A 92 -16.72 -26.37 5.26
N GLU A 93 -15.56 -26.54 5.90
CA GLU A 93 -14.32 -25.96 5.39
C GLU A 93 -13.99 -26.50 3.98
N ALA A 94 -13.84 -25.57 3.05
CA ALA A 94 -13.02 -25.76 1.87
C ALA A 94 -12.07 -24.57 1.78
N ALA A 95 -10.76 -24.82 1.80
CA ALA A 95 -9.73 -23.79 1.76
C ALA A 95 -9.72 -23.07 0.40
N ARG A 96 -10.65 -22.12 0.21
CA ARG A 96 -10.71 -21.22 -0.93
C ARG A 96 -9.43 -20.40 -0.95
N LYS A 97 -8.44 -20.86 -1.75
CA LYS A 97 -7.11 -20.24 -1.92
C LYS A 97 -7.30 -18.73 -2.02
N ALA A 98 -6.91 -18.01 -0.97
CA ALA A 98 -7.37 -16.64 -0.74
C ALA A 98 -7.00 -15.75 -1.93
N GLN A 99 -8.00 -15.42 -2.75
CA GLN A 99 -7.76 -14.79 -4.04
C GLN A 99 -7.09 -13.44 -3.79
N PRO A 100 -5.84 -13.25 -4.25
CA PRO A 100 -4.97 -12.23 -3.70
C PRO A 100 -5.51 -10.86 -4.11
N SER A 101 -6.06 -10.15 -3.13
CA SER A 101 -6.89 -8.97 -3.36
C SER A 101 -6.22 -7.98 -4.32
N ARG A 102 -7.02 -7.39 -5.22
CA ARG A 102 -6.56 -6.50 -6.28
C ARG A 102 -7.26 -5.15 -6.14
N CYS A 103 -6.55 -4.08 -6.47
CA CYS A 103 -7.12 -2.74 -6.51
C CYS A 103 -8.22 -2.68 -7.57
N ALA A 104 -9.45 -2.30 -7.22
CA ALA A 104 -10.55 -2.23 -8.18
C ALA A 104 -10.39 -1.14 -9.25
N ALA A 105 -9.59 -0.09 -8.99
CA ALA A 105 -9.33 1.00 -9.94
C ALA A 105 -8.19 0.70 -10.94
N CYS A 106 -7.16 -0.06 -10.53
CA CYS A 106 -5.95 -0.26 -11.35
C CYS A 106 -5.46 -1.71 -11.45
N CYS A 107 -6.25 -2.68 -10.98
CA CYS A 107 -5.99 -4.12 -11.00
C CYS A 107 -4.64 -4.60 -10.41
N LYS A 108 -3.85 -3.72 -9.78
CA LYS A 108 -2.61 -4.07 -9.07
C LYS A 108 -2.93 -5.02 -7.91
N LYS A 109 -2.15 -6.09 -7.72
CA LYS A 109 -2.24 -6.95 -6.52
C LYS A 109 -1.88 -6.11 -5.28
N VAL A 110 -2.75 -6.13 -4.28
CA VAL A 110 -2.58 -5.45 -2.98
C VAL A 110 -2.57 -6.42 -1.79
N GLY A 111 -3.12 -7.63 -1.94
CA GLY A 111 -2.91 -8.73 -1.00
C GLY A 111 -3.40 -8.41 0.42
N LEU A 112 -2.50 -8.46 1.41
CA LEU A 112 -2.80 -8.14 2.81
C LEU A 112 -2.83 -6.63 3.09
N THR A 113 -2.21 -5.80 2.25
CA THR A 113 -2.11 -4.34 2.43
C THR A 113 -3.11 -3.56 1.58
N GLY A 114 -4.21 -4.21 1.18
CA GLY A 114 -5.31 -3.59 0.46
C GLY A 114 -6.25 -2.82 1.39
N PHE A 115 -6.53 -1.55 1.07
CA PHE A 115 -7.48 -0.72 1.81
C PHE A 115 -8.90 -0.99 1.31
N VAL A 116 -9.81 -1.42 2.19
CA VAL A 116 -11.23 -1.56 1.86
C VAL A 116 -11.93 -0.20 2.02
N CYS A 117 -12.58 0.28 0.97
CA CYS A 117 -13.38 1.50 1.02
C CYS A 117 -14.84 1.19 1.42
N ARG A 118 -15.57 2.20 1.91
CA ARG A 118 -16.99 2.11 2.28
C ARG A 118 -17.91 1.64 1.14
N CYS A 119 -17.48 1.78 -0.11
CA CYS A 119 -18.20 1.26 -1.28
C CYS A 119 -18.04 -0.27 -1.48
N GLY A 120 -17.30 -0.97 -0.61
CA GLY A 120 -17.12 -2.43 -0.60
C GLY A 120 -15.94 -2.97 -1.43
N LYS A 121 -15.18 -2.09 -2.11
CA LYS A 121 -14.04 -2.48 -2.97
C LYS A 121 -12.70 -2.30 -2.26
N THR A 122 -11.71 -3.10 -2.62
CA THR A 122 -10.33 -3.01 -2.13
C THR A 122 -9.46 -2.18 -3.09
N PHE A 123 -8.57 -1.35 -2.55
CA PHE A 123 -7.70 -0.44 -3.30
C PHE A 123 -6.25 -0.48 -2.82
N CYS A 124 -5.33 0.05 -3.64
CA CYS A 124 -3.93 0.25 -3.26
C CYS A 124 -3.75 1.59 -2.52
N GLY A 125 -2.55 1.83 -1.96
CA GLY A 125 -2.23 3.08 -1.23
C GLY A 125 -2.23 4.36 -2.07
N ARG A 126 -2.48 4.29 -3.38
CA ARG A 126 -2.84 5.43 -4.23
C ARG A 126 -4.36 5.58 -4.17
N HIS A 127 -5.11 4.77 -4.93
CA HIS A 127 -6.58 4.80 -5.07
C HIS A 127 -7.43 4.53 -3.79
N ARG A 128 -6.85 4.62 -2.59
CA ARG A 128 -7.51 4.57 -1.28
C ARG A 128 -8.53 5.71 -1.10
N TYR A 129 -8.24 6.89 -1.61
CA TYR A 129 -9.07 8.09 -1.46
C TYR A 129 -10.30 8.06 -2.40
N ALA A 130 -11.37 8.76 -2.04
CA ALA A 130 -12.68 8.63 -2.68
C ALA A 130 -12.70 9.23 -4.10
N GLU A 131 -11.95 10.32 -4.28
CA GLU A 131 -11.67 11.00 -5.54
C GLU A 131 -10.94 10.10 -6.54
N GLU A 132 -9.94 9.34 -6.09
CA GLU A 132 -9.10 8.51 -6.97
C GLU A 132 -9.80 7.28 -7.56
N HIS A 133 -10.98 6.90 -7.07
CA HIS A 133 -11.75 5.78 -7.60
C HIS A 133 -13.23 6.09 -7.87
N GLY A 134 -13.60 7.38 -7.94
CA GLY A 134 -14.98 7.80 -8.25
C GLY A 134 -16.01 7.21 -7.29
N CYS A 135 -15.76 7.33 -5.98
CA CYS A 135 -16.50 6.56 -4.98
C CYS A 135 -17.99 6.94 -4.88
N ALA A 136 -18.86 6.13 -5.49
CA ALA A 136 -20.32 6.28 -5.49
C ALA A 136 -21.02 6.02 -4.12
N PHE A 137 -20.31 6.17 -3.00
CA PHE A 137 -20.87 6.04 -1.65
C PHE A 137 -21.19 7.43 -1.08
N ASP A 138 -22.40 7.65 -0.54
CA ASP A 138 -22.74 8.96 0.06
C ASP A 138 -22.09 9.15 1.44
N PHE A 139 -20.89 9.72 1.43
CA PHE A 139 -20.19 10.16 2.64
C PHE A 139 -20.91 11.28 3.40
N LYS A 140 -21.74 12.11 2.73
CA LYS A 140 -22.44 13.25 3.37
C LYS A 140 -23.69 12.80 4.13
N GLY A 141 -24.48 11.89 3.56
CA GLY A 141 -25.59 11.22 4.24
C GLY A 141 -25.09 10.34 5.39
N ALA A 142 -24.15 9.42 5.11
CA ALA A 142 -23.58 8.56 6.14
C ALA A 142 -22.88 9.35 7.26
N GLY A 143 -22.19 10.43 6.92
CA GLY A 143 -21.59 11.36 7.89
C GLY A 143 -22.64 12.00 8.81
N ARG A 144 -23.69 12.61 8.25
CA ARG A 144 -24.79 13.20 9.02
C ARG A 144 -25.47 12.19 9.96
N VAL A 145 -25.76 10.97 9.48
CA VAL A 145 -26.36 9.91 10.31
C VAL A 145 -25.41 9.47 11.43
N THR A 146 -24.10 9.41 11.18
CA THR A 146 -23.10 9.07 12.21
C THR A 146 -23.03 10.15 13.28
N ILE A 147 -22.95 11.43 12.89
CA ILE A 147 -22.89 12.58 13.80
C ILE A 147 -24.19 12.69 14.62
N ALA A 148 -25.36 12.54 13.99
CA ALA A 148 -26.65 12.59 14.67
C ALA A 148 -26.83 11.47 15.72
N ARG A 149 -26.16 10.32 15.54
CA ARG A 149 -26.11 9.23 16.54
C ARG A 149 -25.06 9.44 17.63
N ALA A 150 -24.01 10.20 17.36
CA ALA A 150 -22.90 10.45 18.29
C ALA A 150 -23.10 11.71 19.15
N ASN A 151 -23.89 12.68 18.70
CA ASN A 151 -24.18 13.90 19.45
C ASN A 151 -24.97 13.57 20.75
N PRO A 152 -24.47 13.93 21.93
CA PRO A 152 -25.23 13.77 23.17
C PRO A 152 -26.43 14.72 23.17
N LEU A 153 -27.57 14.25 23.68
CA LEU A 153 -28.80 15.04 23.78
C LEU A 153 -28.71 16.02 24.95
N ILE A 154 -28.10 17.18 24.72
CA ILE A 154 -28.04 18.29 25.69
C ILE A 154 -29.44 18.88 25.86
N LYS A 155 -30.21 18.32 26.80
CA LYS A 155 -31.46 18.88 27.31
C LYS A 155 -31.14 19.62 28.61
N GLY A 156 -30.96 20.93 28.53
CA GLY A 156 -30.98 21.78 29.72
C GLY A 156 -32.42 22.08 30.14
N ASP A 157 -32.67 22.16 31.44
CA ASP A 157 -33.96 22.60 31.96
C ASP A 157 -34.27 24.03 31.51
N LYS A 158 -35.54 24.29 31.16
CA LYS A 158 -36.00 25.67 30.96
C LYS A 158 -36.02 26.37 32.32
N LEU A 159 -34.99 27.17 32.59
CA LEU A 159 -34.87 27.99 33.80
C LEU A 159 -36.20 28.70 34.11
N PRO A 160 -36.92 28.32 35.17
CA PRO A 160 -38.29 28.79 35.40
C PRO A 160 -38.34 30.21 35.96
N ASN A 161 -37.24 30.68 36.56
CA ASN A 161 -37.04 32.08 36.94
C ASN A 161 -35.67 32.51 36.44
N LYS A 162 -35.63 33.65 35.75
CA LYS A 162 -34.41 34.36 35.37
C LYS A 162 -34.42 35.68 36.14
N ILE A 163 -33.37 35.89 36.93
CA ILE A 163 -33.11 37.14 37.67
C ILE A 163 -32.68 38.23 36.67
#